data_AF-A0A522YVV1-F1
#
_entry.id   AF-A0A522YVV1-F1
#
_cell.length_a   1.000
_cell.length_b   1.000
_cell.length_c   1.000
_cell.angle_alpha   90.00
_cell.angle_beta   90.00
_cell.angle_gamma   90.00
#
_symmetry.space_group_name_H-M   'P 1'
#
loop_
_entity.id
_entity.type
_entity.pdbx_description
1 polymer ?
#
loop_
_entity_poly.entity_id
_entity_poly.type
_entity_poly.pdbx_seq_one_letter_code
_entity_poly.pdbx_strand_id
1 'polypeptide(L)'
;MTAMPTALALLLSVAGAASAQAPALIPQLRPILSDVPSLGEIVVRPAPRRAPVLVFALRPSSPARAAAERAFFDAALARLESTEEGRRIVADLSARGMTVPVSFALIPGTKVSTEGGAEFVDGVAGYFTRDDGRLTFSDRFLALRDPAAAQASLATTLAHEAEHARLHAVVAALAPWFGNVLTIDAANERNAFLSEFLVASELGIEGVEVRDARSVTADAPKFWERKRLGRPLYALALTLEEMSDPVAAWQGRLVKLKEKQAKAARTVSDTIPFNIELLEHMERAHGLRAPDLRREITEDLAELQGTVKSLQETIDYLESRVAMMDDAQRKSDLLRDLRLAAANPGYRAVTDLVAQKAARLAALVPPAPPAPPAAPGTMTWDDFYDRVDEDRAKHPEHWDPSTRGPVSLGPTWKVLLAELSEAGRG
;
A
#
# COMPACT_ATOMS: atom_id res chain seq x y z
N MET A 1 -9.58 -54.72 -0.99
CA MET A 1 -8.19 -54.81 -1.48
C MET A 1 -7.97 -53.66 -2.45
N THR A 2 -7.38 -52.56 -2.00
CA THR A 2 -6.93 -51.47 -2.87
C THR A 2 -5.72 -50.81 -2.20
N ALA A 3 -4.54 -51.28 -2.59
CA ALA A 3 -3.27 -50.65 -2.27
C ALA A 3 -3.03 -49.52 -3.26
N MET A 4 -3.21 -48.27 -2.83
CA MET A 4 -2.70 -47.08 -3.50
C MET A 4 -2.44 -45.98 -2.45
N PRO A 5 -1.30 -46.06 -1.73
CA PRO A 5 -0.61 -44.84 -1.35
C PRO A 5 0.91 -44.86 -1.64
N THR A 6 1.44 -45.92 -2.26
CA THR A 6 2.89 -46.11 -2.40
C THR A 6 3.49 -45.44 -3.65
N ALA A 7 2.69 -45.13 -4.68
CA ALA A 7 3.20 -44.55 -5.92
C ALA A 7 3.58 -43.06 -5.78
N LEU A 8 2.88 -42.31 -4.92
CA LEU A 8 3.12 -40.87 -4.73
C LEU A 8 4.37 -40.61 -3.86
N ALA A 9 4.66 -41.50 -2.91
CA ALA A 9 5.85 -41.43 -2.08
C ALA A 9 7.14 -41.75 -2.87
N LEU A 10 7.06 -42.60 -3.89
CA LEU A 10 8.21 -42.92 -4.75
C LEU A 10 8.56 -41.74 -5.68
N LEU A 11 7.56 -41.04 -6.21
CA LEU A 11 7.73 -39.87 -7.10
C LEU A 11 8.45 -38.69 -6.42
N LEU A 12 8.22 -38.48 -5.12
CA LEU A 12 8.86 -37.39 -4.37
C LEU A 12 10.30 -37.71 -3.95
N SER A 13 10.68 -38.99 -3.90
CA SER A 13 12.07 -39.40 -3.58
C SER A 13 13.03 -39.22 -4.76
N VAL A 14 12.54 -39.23 -6.01
CA VAL A 14 13.36 -39.10 -7.23
C VAL A 14 13.65 -37.64 -7.59
N ALA A 15 12.79 -36.70 -7.17
CA ALA A 15 12.98 -35.27 -7.44
C ALA A 15 14.10 -34.62 -6.61
N GLY A 16 14.63 -35.31 -5.60
CA GLY A 16 15.73 -34.84 -4.74
C GLY A 16 17.14 -35.13 -5.26
N ALA A 17 17.30 -35.88 -6.36
CA ALA A 17 18.61 -36.18 -6.93
C ALA A 17 18.82 -35.42 -8.24
N ALA A 18 19.67 -34.39 -8.20
CA ALA A 18 20.20 -33.77 -9.40
C ALA A 18 20.87 -34.83 -10.28
N SER A 19 20.29 -35.15 -11.44
CA SER A 19 20.86 -36.07 -12.41
C SER A 19 20.44 -35.68 -13.82
N ALA A 20 21.40 -35.75 -14.75
CA ALA A 20 21.36 -35.36 -16.15
C ALA A 20 20.34 -36.11 -17.04
N GLN A 21 19.30 -36.73 -16.46
CA GLN A 21 18.30 -37.52 -17.17
C GLN A 21 16.92 -36.82 -17.26
N ALA A 22 16.77 -35.61 -16.73
CA ALA A 22 15.53 -34.83 -16.82
C ALA A 22 14.94 -34.71 -18.25
N PRO A 23 15.73 -34.57 -19.34
CA PRO A 23 15.16 -34.46 -20.69
C PRO A 23 14.48 -35.75 -21.19
N ALA A 24 14.81 -36.92 -20.65
CA ALA A 24 14.30 -38.21 -21.10
C ALA A 24 12.97 -38.62 -20.41
N LEU A 25 12.64 -38.01 -19.27
CA LEU A 25 11.41 -38.28 -18.51
C LEU A 25 10.20 -37.44 -18.98
N ILE A 26 10.45 -36.30 -19.64
CA ILE A 26 9.40 -35.38 -20.13
C ILE A 26 8.42 -36.05 -21.10
N PRO A 27 8.85 -36.90 -22.06
CA PRO A 27 7.91 -37.59 -22.96
C PRO A 27 7.05 -38.66 -22.24
N GLN A 28 7.55 -39.24 -21.15
CA GLN A 28 6.88 -40.32 -20.41
C GLN A 28 5.85 -39.80 -19.40
N LEU A 29 5.99 -38.55 -18.94
CA LEU A 29 5.01 -37.89 -18.07
C LEU A 29 3.86 -37.23 -18.85
N ARG A 30 4.00 -37.07 -20.17
CA ARG A 30 3.01 -36.42 -21.05
C ARG A 30 1.61 -37.05 -21.00
N PRO A 31 1.43 -38.38 -20.95
CA PRO A 31 0.11 -39.01 -20.85
C PRO A 31 -0.56 -38.81 -19.47
N ILE A 32 0.24 -38.61 -18.42
CA ILE A 32 -0.25 -38.42 -17.04
C ILE A 32 -0.66 -36.95 -16.82
N LEU A 33 0.03 -36.01 -17.47
CA LEU A 33 -0.28 -34.58 -17.42
C LEU A 33 -1.44 -34.19 -18.35
N SER A 34 -1.76 -34.99 -19.37
CA SER A 34 -2.91 -34.76 -20.26
C SER A 34 -4.27 -35.09 -19.64
N ASP A 35 -4.31 -35.80 -18.50
CA ASP A 35 -5.52 -36.10 -17.74
C ASP A 35 -5.78 -35.11 -16.59
N VAL A 36 -4.96 -34.06 -16.46
CA VAL A 36 -5.27 -32.92 -15.59
C VAL A 36 -6.25 -32.03 -16.34
N PRO A 37 -7.48 -31.82 -15.84
CA PRO A 37 -8.43 -30.93 -16.50
C PRO A 37 -7.77 -29.56 -16.67
N SER A 38 -7.75 -29.04 -17.89
CA SER A 38 -7.40 -27.64 -18.13
C SER A 38 -8.31 -26.76 -17.26
N LEU A 39 -7.73 -25.90 -16.41
CA LEU A 39 -8.46 -24.87 -15.65
C LEU A 39 -9.06 -23.76 -16.54
N GLY A 40 -9.26 -24.04 -17.82
CA GLY A 40 -10.12 -23.25 -18.70
C GLY A 40 -11.55 -23.71 -18.46
N GLU A 41 -12.35 -22.82 -17.88
CA GLU A 41 -13.75 -23.03 -17.50
C GLU A 41 -13.98 -23.81 -16.19
N ILE A 42 -13.70 -23.14 -15.06
CA ILE A 42 -14.60 -23.26 -13.91
C ILE A 42 -15.95 -22.67 -14.36
N VAL A 43 -16.78 -23.49 -15.02
CA VAL A 43 -18.22 -23.20 -15.12
C VAL A 43 -18.76 -23.32 -13.71
N VAL A 44 -18.85 -22.19 -13.02
CA VAL A 44 -19.61 -22.07 -11.77
C VAL A 44 -21.05 -22.39 -12.11
N ARG A 45 -21.45 -23.66 -11.93
CA ARG A 45 -22.88 -23.99 -11.88
C ARG A 45 -23.48 -23.17 -10.75
N PRO A 46 -24.49 -22.32 -10.99
CA PRO A 46 -25.12 -21.59 -9.91
C PRO A 46 -25.74 -22.61 -8.95
N ALA A 47 -25.16 -22.69 -7.75
CA ALA A 47 -25.77 -23.44 -6.67
C ALA A 47 -27.18 -22.90 -6.43
N PRO A 48 -28.16 -23.75 -6.06
CA PRO A 48 -29.49 -23.28 -5.69
C PRO A 48 -29.35 -22.18 -4.63
N ARG A 49 -30.09 -21.06 -4.81
CA ARG A 49 -30.12 -19.92 -3.88
C ARG A 49 -30.48 -20.41 -2.48
N ARG A 50 -29.47 -20.75 -1.68
CA ARG A 50 -29.60 -20.82 -0.22
C ARG A 50 -29.88 -19.40 0.26
N ALA A 51 -30.75 -19.26 1.26
CA ALA A 51 -30.92 -18.00 1.98
C ALA A 51 -29.52 -17.43 2.32
N PRO A 52 -29.30 -16.11 2.21
CA PRO A 52 -27.98 -15.52 2.38
C PRO A 52 -27.42 -15.97 3.74
N VAL A 53 -26.39 -16.81 3.69
CA VAL A 53 -25.59 -17.15 4.86
C VAL A 53 -25.02 -15.82 5.35
N LEU A 54 -25.19 -15.53 6.63
CA LEU A 54 -24.72 -14.30 7.25
C LEU A 54 -23.18 -14.31 7.17
N VAL A 55 -22.63 -13.67 6.13
CA VAL A 55 -21.19 -13.70 5.83
C VAL A 55 -20.42 -12.92 6.89
N PHE A 56 -20.97 -11.80 7.38
CA PHE A 56 -20.33 -10.95 8.39
C PHE A 56 -21.09 -10.99 9.71
N ALA A 57 -20.44 -11.46 10.77
CA ALA A 57 -21.02 -11.55 12.11
C ALA A 57 -20.49 -10.43 13.01
N LEU A 58 -21.22 -9.31 13.09
CA LEU A 58 -20.85 -8.18 13.95
C LEU A 58 -20.89 -8.58 15.43
N ARG A 59 -19.77 -8.32 16.12
CA ARG A 59 -19.59 -8.38 17.57
C ARG A 59 -19.51 -6.95 18.10
N PRO A 60 -20.57 -6.45 18.73
CA PRO A 60 -20.60 -5.06 19.16
C PRO A 60 -19.59 -4.81 20.29
N SER A 61 -19.04 -3.60 20.34
CA SER A 61 -18.03 -3.22 21.34
C SER A 61 -18.60 -3.19 22.77
N SER A 62 -19.90 -2.92 22.92
CA SER A 62 -20.63 -2.98 24.18
C SER A 62 -22.15 -3.16 23.95
N PRO A 63 -22.90 -3.64 24.95
CA PRO A 63 -24.37 -3.74 24.84
C PRO A 63 -25.05 -2.39 24.53
N ALA A 64 -24.53 -1.29 25.09
CA ALA A 64 -25.09 0.05 24.89
C ALA A 64 -24.91 0.57 23.45
N ARG A 65 -23.87 0.11 22.74
CA ARG A 65 -23.57 0.52 21.35
C ARG A 65 -24.12 -0.44 20.30
N ALA A 66 -24.59 -1.62 20.71
CA ALA A 66 -24.89 -2.73 19.80
C ALA A 66 -25.87 -2.38 18.66
N ALA A 67 -26.96 -1.68 18.98
CA ALA A 67 -27.95 -1.30 17.96
C ALA A 67 -27.38 -0.27 16.95
N ALA A 68 -26.63 0.72 17.44
CA ALA A 68 -26.05 1.76 16.58
C ALA A 68 -24.93 1.21 15.69
N GLU A 69 -24.02 0.42 16.25
CA GLU A 69 -22.95 -0.25 15.49
C GLU A 69 -23.53 -1.20 14.44
N ARG A 70 -24.59 -1.95 14.79
CA ARG A 70 -25.27 -2.83 13.85
C ARG A 70 -25.91 -2.07 12.71
N ALA A 71 -26.68 -1.02 13.01
CA ALA A 71 -27.31 -0.20 11.98
C ALA A 71 -26.28 0.46 11.06
N PHE A 72 -25.18 0.98 11.62
CA PHE A 72 -24.10 1.59 10.84
C PHE A 72 -23.38 0.57 9.95
N PHE A 73 -23.03 -0.61 10.50
CA PHE A 73 -22.38 -1.67 9.75
C PHE A 73 -23.28 -2.23 8.65
N ASP A 74 -24.56 -2.49 8.94
CA ASP A 74 -25.51 -3.00 7.94
C ASP A 74 -25.68 -2.00 6.78
N ALA A 75 -25.66 -0.68 7.06
CA ALA A 75 -25.68 0.33 6.02
C ALA A 75 -24.40 0.35 5.17
N ALA A 76 -23.22 0.23 5.78
CA ALA A 76 -21.95 0.13 5.05
C ALA A 76 -21.85 -1.16 4.23
N LEU A 77 -22.33 -2.30 4.77
CA LEU A 77 -22.42 -3.56 4.04
C LEU A 77 -23.37 -3.44 2.84
N ALA A 78 -24.52 -2.78 3.00
CA ALA A 78 -25.42 -2.52 1.88
C ALA A 78 -24.77 -1.64 0.79
N ARG A 79 -23.94 -0.65 1.18
CA ARG A 79 -23.14 0.13 0.22
C ARG A 79 -22.13 -0.75 -0.51
N LEU A 80 -21.39 -1.60 0.21
CA LEU A 80 -20.49 -2.57 -0.39
C LEU A 80 -21.23 -3.47 -1.41
N GLU A 81 -22.35 -4.07 -1.02
CA GLU A 81 -23.14 -4.97 -1.90
C GLU A 81 -23.84 -4.24 -3.07
N SER A 82 -23.94 -2.91 -3.02
CA SER A 82 -24.41 -2.12 -4.17
C SER A 82 -23.37 -2.07 -5.30
N THR A 83 -22.10 -2.31 -4.99
CA THR A 83 -20.99 -2.34 -5.96
C THR A 83 -20.83 -3.73 -6.61
N GLU A 84 -20.31 -3.78 -7.84
CA GLU A 84 -19.99 -5.05 -8.48
C GLU A 84 -18.88 -5.79 -7.74
N GLU A 85 -17.81 -5.08 -7.36
CA GLU A 85 -16.69 -5.69 -6.64
C GLU A 85 -17.11 -6.23 -5.27
N GLY A 86 -17.89 -5.47 -4.50
CA GLY A 86 -18.39 -5.91 -3.20
C GLY A 86 -19.26 -7.17 -3.30
N ARG A 87 -20.15 -7.25 -4.30
CA ARG A 87 -20.93 -8.49 -4.54
C ARG A 87 -20.03 -9.68 -4.85
N ARG A 88 -18.94 -9.51 -5.60
CA ARG A 88 -17.99 -10.60 -5.91
C ARG A 88 -17.30 -11.10 -4.64
N ILE A 89 -16.83 -10.19 -3.78
CA ILE A 89 -16.19 -10.54 -2.50
C ILE A 89 -17.17 -11.30 -1.60
N VAL A 90 -18.37 -10.76 -1.39
CA VAL A 90 -19.41 -11.37 -0.55
C VAL A 90 -19.82 -12.74 -1.08
N ALA A 91 -20.02 -12.87 -2.41
CA ALA A 91 -20.41 -14.13 -3.02
C ALA A 91 -19.34 -15.21 -2.86
N ASP A 92 -18.05 -14.89 -3.02
CA ASP A 92 -16.96 -15.87 -2.84
C ASP A 92 -16.82 -16.30 -1.38
N LEU A 93 -16.87 -15.36 -0.43
CA LEU A 93 -16.88 -15.68 1.01
C LEU A 93 -18.09 -16.57 1.38
N SER A 94 -19.28 -16.24 0.86
CA SER A 94 -20.50 -17.02 1.08
C SER A 94 -20.42 -18.42 0.47
N ALA A 95 -19.91 -18.55 -0.76
CA ALA A 95 -19.73 -19.82 -1.45
C ALA A 95 -18.76 -20.76 -0.72
N ARG A 96 -17.80 -20.19 0.01
CA ARG A 96 -16.86 -20.90 0.89
C ARG A 96 -17.45 -21.23 2.26
N GLY A 97 -18.69 -20.83 2.54
CA GLY A 97 -19.35 -21.04 3.83
C GLY A 97 -18.68 -20.26 4.96
N MET A 98 -18.01 -19.14 4.65
CA MET A 98 -17.32 -18.34 5.65
C MET A 98 -18.29 -17.46 6.43
N THR A 99 -18.10 -17.43 7.74
CA THR A 99 -18.65 -16.40 8.63
C THR A 99 -17.48 -15.64 9.24
N VAL A 100 -17.34 -14.39 8.85
CA VAL A 100 -16.25 -13.49 9.21
C VAL A 100 -16.70 -12.63 10.40
N PRO A 101 -16.10 -12.77 11.59
CA PRO A 101 -16.40 -11.90 12.72
C PRO A 101 -15.99 -10.47 12.39
N VAL A 102 -16.83 -9.49 12.77
CA VAL A 102 -16.54 -8.06 12.60
C VAL A 102 -16.63 -7.35 13.95
N SER A 103 -15.76 -6.38 14.23
CA SER A 103 -15.85 -5.55 15.43
C SER A 103 -15.39 -4.12 15.19
N PHE A 104 -15.90 -3.18 15.98
CA PHE A 104 -15.36 -1.82 16.09
C PHE A 104 -14.49 -1.68 17.34
N ALA A 105 -13.34 -1.03 17.22
CA ALA A 105 -12.44 -0.77 18.33
C ALA A 105 -11.69 0.55 18.15
N LEU A 106 -11.20 1.13 19.24
CA LEU A 106 -10.23 2.21 19.15
C LEU A 106 -8.89 1.62 18.69
N ILE A 107 -8.45 1.99 17.48
CA ILE A 107 -7.17 1.55 16.92
C ILE A 107 -6.12 2.64 17.20
N PRO A 108 -5.00 2.33 17.88
CA PRO A 108 -3.95 3.30 18.16
C PRO A 108 -3.44 3.98 16.88
N GLY A 109 -3.22 5.30 16.95
CA GLY A 109 -2.75 6.09 15.80
C GLY A 109 -3.83 6.46 14.79
N THR A 110 -5.09 6.07 15.00
CA THR A 110 -6.22 6.55 14.18
C THR A 110 -6.78 7.88 14.69
N LYS A 111 -7.13 8.76 13.75
CA LYS A 111 -7.77 10.06 14.02
C LYS A 111 -8.80 10.39 12.93
N VAL A 112 -9.67 11.35 13.22
CA VAL A 112 -10.51 11.99 12.19
C VAL A 112 -9.71 13.14 11.60
N SER A 113 -9.50 13.10 10.28
CA SER A 113 -8.85 14.16 9.51
C SER A 113 -9.87 14.83 8.58
N THR A 114 -9.56 16.03 8.09
CA THR A 114 -10.39 16.75 7.14
C THR A 114 -9.57 17.15 5.91
N GLU A 115 -10.03 16.82 4.71
CA GLU A 115 -9.44 17.23 3.44
C GLU A 115 -10.56 17.75 2.53
N GLY A 116 -10.41 18.95 1.96
CA GLY A 116 -11.45 19.56 1.12
C GLY A 116 -12.81 19.77 1.81
N GLY A 117 -12.84 19.84 3.15
CA GLY A 117 -14.07 19.95 3.94
C GLY A 117 -14.77 18.61 4.24
N ALA A 118 -14.29 17.50 3.69
CA ALA A 118 -14.78 16.15 3.98
C ALA A 118 -13.96 15.51 5.11
N GLU A 119 -14.65 14.84 6.04
CA GLU A 119 -13.98 14.08 7.10
C GLU A 119 -13.69 12.64 6.68
N PHE A 120 -12.55 12.11 7.08
CA PHE A 120 -12.16 10.73 6.86
C PHE A 120 -11.36 10.18 8.06
N VAL A 121 -11.26 8.85 8.14
CA VAL A 121 -10.42 8.18 9.14
C VAL A 121 -8.99 8.11 8.61
N ASP A 122 -8.07 8.79 9.26
CA ASP A 122 -6.64 8.78 8.97
C ASP A 122 -5.91 7.78 9.89
N GLY A 123 -4.88 7.11 9.38
CA GLY A 123 -4.16 6.02 10.06
C GLY A 123 -4.59 4.62 9.62
N VAL A 124 -4.71 3.68 10.57
CA VAL A 124 -5.14 2.30 10.33
C VAL A 124 -6.67 2.19 10.48
N ALA A 125 -7.40 2.41 9.38
CA ALA A 125 -8.87 2.44 9.39
C ALA A 125 -9.51 1.06 9.68
N GLY A 126 -8.85 -0.02 9.28
CA GLY A 126 -9.24 -1.39 9.57
C GLY A 126 -8.04 -2.33 9.50
N TYR A 127 -8.26 -3.58 9.92
CA TYR A 127 -7.33 -4.68 9.68
C TYR A 127 -8.03 -6.05 9.79
N PHE A 128 -7.56 -7.01 9.00
CA PHE A 128 -7.88 -8.43 9.11
C PHE A 128 -6.90 -9.14 10.05
N THR A 129 -7.42 -9.83 11.06
CA THR A 129 -6.67 -10.72 11.95
C THR A 129 -6.80 -12.15 11.45
N ARG A 130 -5.68 -12.72 11.01
CA ARG A 130 -5.65 -14.08 10.45
C ARG A 130 -5.98 -15.17 11.46
N ASP A 131 -5.45 -15.05 12.68
CA ASP A 131 -5.50 -16.13 13.68
C ASP A 131 -6.93 -16.51 14.09
N ASP A 132 -7.84 -15.54 14.10
CA ASP A 132 -9.26 -15.76 14.39
C ASP A 132 -10.19 -15.35 13.23
N GLY A 133 -9.63 -15.00 12.08
CA GLY A 133 -10.35 -14.62 10.88
C GLY A 133 -11.21 -13.36 11.02
N ARG A 134 -10.89 -12.46 11.95
CA ARG A 134 -11.73 -11.30 12.29
C ARG A 134 -11.34 -10.04 11.51
N LEU A 135 -12.34 -9.24 11.11
CA LEU A 135 -12.15 -7.86 10.66
C LEU A 135 -12.37 -6.92 11.83
N THR A 136 -11.45 -5.98 12.06
CA THR A 136 -11.59 -4.94 13.06
C THR A 136 -11.49 -3.58 12.40
N PHE A 137 -12.49 -2.73 12.62
CA PHE A 137 -12.57 -1.38 12.08
C PHE A 137 -12.42 -0.34 13.20
N SER A 138 -11.86 0.82 12.87
CA SER A 138 -11.74 1.92 13.80
C SER A 138 -13.12 2.43 14.22
N ASP A 139 -13.34 2.62 15.51
CA ASP A 139 -14.58 3.23 16.01
C ASP A 139 -14.71 4.71 15.61
N ARG A 140 -13.65 5.31 15.06
CA ARG A 140 -13.64 6.66 14.50
C ARG A 140 -14.58 6.84 13.31
N PHE A 141 -14.92 5.78 12.57
CA PHE A 141 -15.97 5.85 11.55
C PHE A 141 -17.31 6.32 12.12
N LEU A 142 -17.63 5.92 13.35
CA LEU A 142 -18.89 6.30 14.03
C LEU A 142 -18.87 7.74 14.55
N ALA A 143 -17.70 8.39 14.54
CA ALA A 143 -17.51 9.77 14.99
C ALA A 143 -17.51 10.80 13.85
N LEU A 144 -17.54 10.34 12.58
CA LEU A 144 -17.59 11.22 11.41
C LEU A 144 -18.95 11.95 11.34
N ARG A 145 -18.91 13.24 11.00
CA ARG A 145 -20.07 14.14 11.00
C ARG A 145 -21.11 13.81 9.92
N ASP A 146 -20.67 13.34 8.76
CA ASP A 146 -21.55 12.90 7.66
C ASP A 146 -21.69 11.37 7.72
N PRO A 147 -22.83 10.83 8.19
CA PRO A 147 -23.01 9.38 8.31
C PRO A 147 -23.00 8.67 6.96
N ALA A 148 -23.45 9.32 5.88
CA ALA A 148 -23.51 8.69 4.56
C ALA A 148 -22.10 8.56 3.96
N ALA A 149 -21.29 9.62 4.06
CA ALA A 149 -19.88 9.57 3.68
C ALA A 149 -19.09 8.56 4.55
N ALA A 150 -19.37 8.53 5.85
CA ALA A 150 -18.75 7.60 6.78
C ALA A 150 -19.05 6.13 6.45
N GLN A 151 -20.30 5.82 6.11
CA GLN A 151 -20.71 4.47 5.68
C GLN A 151 -20.06 4.09 4.35
N ALA A 152 -19.92 5.03 3.42
CA ALA A 152 -19.25 4.80 2.14
C ALA A 152 -17.75 4.53 2.32
N SER A 153 -17.07 5.29 3.19
CA SER A 153 -15.66 5.06 3.53
C SER A 153 -15.45 3.78 4.36
N LEU A 154 -16.40 3.40 5.22
CA LEU A 154 -16.35 2.07 5.85
C LEU A 154 -16.55 0.97 4.80
N ALA A 155 -17.38 1.16 3.77
CA ALA A 155 -17.59 0.16 2.73
C ALA A 155 -16.32 -0.08 1.90
N THR A 156 -15.54 0.96 1.58
CA THR A 156 -14.24 0.82 0.89
C THR A 156 -13.23 0.07 1.77
N THR A 157 -13.13 0.45 3.05
CA THR A 157 -12.26 -0.22 4.03
C THR A 157 -12.69 -1.68 4.25
N LEU A 158 -14.00 -1.96 4.32
CA LEU A 158 -14.52 -3.32 4.43
C LEU A 158 -14.16 -4.15 3.20
N ALA A 159 -14.18 -3.58 1.99
CA ALA A 159 -13.74 -4.27 0.78
C ALA A 159 -12.26 -4.67 0.86
N HIS A 160 -11.40 -3.76 1.34
CA HIS A 160 -9.98 -4.01 1.57
C HIS A 160 -9.78 -5.21 2.50
N GLU A 161 -10.36 -5.16 3.70
CA GLU A 161 -10.13 -6.19 4.72
C GLU A 161 -10.81 -7.52 4.38
N ALA A 162 -12.00 -7.48 3.76
CA ALA A 162 -12.69 -8.68 3.32
C ALA A 162 -11.93 -9.40 2.18
N GLU A 163 -11.21 -8.66 1.34
CA GLU A 163 -10.34 -9.24 0.32
C GLU A 163 -9.16 -10.01 0.94
N HIS A 164 -8.55 -9.52 2.03
CA HIS A 164 -7.57 -10.28 2.79
C HIS A 164 -8.15 -11.59 3.33
N ALA A 165 -9.33 -11.54 3.94
CA ALA A 165 -10.01 -12.74 4.45
C ALA A 165 -10.29 -13.75 3.31
N ARG A 166 -10.76 -13.24 2.17
CA ARG A 166 -11.06 -14.04 0.97
C ARG A 166 -9.81 -14.72 0.41
N LEU A 167 -8.75 -13.96 0.18
CA LEU A 167 -7.49 -14.50 -0.34
C LEU A 167 -6.84 -15.48 0.64
N HIS A 168 -6.89 -15.20 1.94
CA HIS A 168 -6.39 -16.12 2.95
C HIS A 168 -7.12 -17.47 2.88
N ALA A 169 -8.45 -17.46 2.74
CA ALA A 169 -9.23 -18.68 2.57
C ALA A 169 -8.94 -19.41 1.25
N VAL A 170 -8.72 -18.67 0.16
CA VAL A 170 -8.31 -19.22 -1.14
C VAL A 170 -6.99 -19.99 -1.00
N VAL A 171 -5.95 -19.35 -0.46
CA VAL A 171 -4.61 -19.96 -0.41
C VAL A 171 -4.49 -21.05 0.64
N ALA A 172 -5.19 -20.91 1.78
CA ALA A 172 -5.19 -21.94 2.83
C ALA A 172 -5.82 -23.26 2.35
N ALA A 173 -6.77 -23.18 1.41
CA ALA A 173 -7.35 -24.37 0.77
C ALA A 173 -6.39 -25.07 -0.21
N LEU A 174 -5.38 -24.36 -0.74
CA LEU A 174 -4.32 -24.96 -1.57
C LEU A 174 -3.29 -25.69 -0.69
N ALA A 175 -2.83 -25.02 0.38
CA ALA A 175 -2.00 -25.61 1.42
C ALA A 175 -2.09 -24.71 2.68
N PRO A 176 -2.27 -25.28 3.90
CA PRO A 176 -2.46 -24.47 5.10
C PRO A 176 -1.33 -23.46 5.38
N TRP A 177 -0.07 -23.82 5.09
CA TRP A 177 1.08 -22.96 5.32
C TRP A 177 1.20 -21.80 4.31
N PHE A 178 0.49 -21.83 3.17
CA PHE A 178 0.48 -20.71 2.23
C PHE A 178 -0.17 -19.45 2.82
N GLY A 179 -1.01 -19.58 3.87
CA GLY A 179 -1.47 -18.42 4.63
C GLY A 179 -0.34 -17.62 5.29
N ASN A 180 0.81 -18.24 5.60
CA ASN A 180 2.01 -17.54 6.08
C ASN A 180 2.80 -16.87 4.96
N VAL A 181 2.79 -17.46 3.76
CA VAL A 181 3.44 -16.85 2.60
C VAL A 181 2.66 -15.63 2.13
N LEU A 182 1.32 -15.71 2.13
CA LEU A 182 0.44 -14.63 1.71
C LEU A 182 0.64 -13.34 2.52
N THR A 183 0.97 -13.42 3.81
CA THR A 183 1.18 -12.22 4.64
C THR A 183 2.41 -11.41 4.24
N ILE A 184 3.34 -12.00 3.50
CA ILE A 184 4.50 -11.30 2.94
C ILE A 184 4.47 -11.27 1.41
N ASP A 185 3.35 -11.66 0.80
CA ASP A 185 3.14 -11.57 -0.64
C ASP A 185 2.52 -10.20 -0.98
N ALA A 186 3.17 -9.49 -1.90
CA ALA A 186 2.67 -8.22 -2.40
C ALA A 186 1.32 -8.35 -3.10
N ALA A 187 0.96 -9.52 -3.65
CA ALA A 187 -0.34 -9.74 -4.26
C ALA A 187 -1.50 -9.61 -3.25
N ASN A 188 -1.26 -9.90 -1.96
CA ASN A 188 -2.30 -9.77 -0.93
C ASN A 188 -2.78 -8.31 -0.79
N GLU A 189 -1.85 -7.41 -0.45
CA GLU A 189 -2.11 -5.97 -0.31
C GLU A 189 -2.56 -5.33 -1.62
N ARG A 190 -1.93 -5.71 -2.76
CA ARG A 190 -2.32 -5.16 -4.06
C ARG A 190 -3.77 -5.49 -4.42
N ASN A 191 -4.21 -6.73 -4.18
CA ASN A 191 -5.60 -7.11 -4.41
C ASN A 191 -6.55 -6.35 -3.48
N ALA A 192 -6.20 -6.21 -2.19
CA ALA A 192 -7.01 -5.51 -1.20
C ALA A 192 -7.20 -4.03 -1.55
N PHE A 193 -6.12 -3.31 -1.84
CA PHE A 193 -6.17 -1.92 -2.34
C PHE A 193 -6.96 -1.80 -3.64
N LEU A 194 -6.77 -2.72 -4.60
CA LEU A 194 -7.54 -2.65 -5.84
C LEU A 194 -9.04 -2.88 -5.61
N SER A 195 -9.44 -3.73 -4.67
CA SER A 195 -10.84 -3.88 -4.27
C SER A 195 -11.39 -2.63 -3.61
N GLU A 196 -10.63 -2.01 -2.71
CA GLU A 196 -10.96 -0.72 -2.09
C GLU A 196 -11.19 0.36 -3.16
N PHE A 197 -10.26 0.49 -4.11
CA PHE A 197 -10.34 1.48 -5.20
C PHE A 197 -11.50 1.22 -6.16
N LEU A 198 -11.77 -0.04 -6.49
CA LEU A 198 -12.92 -0.43 -7.30
C LEU A 198 -14.23 -0.04 -6.60
N VAL A 199 -14.39 -0.39 -5.32
CA VAL A 199 -15.58 -0.05 -4.53
C VAL A 199 -15.73 1.47 -4.41
N ALA A 200 -14.65 2.20 -4.15
CA ALA A 200 -14.67 3.66 -4.08
C ALA A 200 -15.14 4.29 -5.40
N SER A 201 -14.59 3.80 -6.52
CA SER A 201 -14.91 4.28 -7.86
C SER A 201 -16.36 3.94 -8.27
N GLU A 202 -16.82 2.73 -7.97
CA GLU A 202 -18.19 2.27 -8.27
C GLU A 202 -19.24 3.00 -7.41
N LEU A 203 -18.88 3.45 -6.20
CA LEU A 203 -19.73 4.30 -5.36
C LEU A 203 -19.68 5.79 -5.74
N GLY A 204 -18.77 6.20 -6.63
CA GLY A 204 -18.57 7.60 -7.00
C GLY A 204 -18.06 8.47 -5.83
N ILE A 205 -17.26 7.89 -4.93
CA ILE A 205 -16.65 8.63 -3.82
C ILE A 205 -15.48 9.44 -4.38
N GLU A 206 -15.47 10.76 -4.20
CA GLU A 206 -14.26 11.55 -4.42
C GLU A 206 -13.45 11.62 -3.12
N GLY A 207 -12.14 11.40 -3.19
CA GLY A 207 -11.29 11.34 -2.00
C GLY A 207 -9.91 10.71 -2.22
N VAL A 208 -9.29 10.29 -1.12
CA VAL A 208 -7.95 9.69 -1.10
C VAL A 208 -7.92 8.42 -1.96
N GLU A 209 -8.94 7.58 -1.85
CA GLU A 209 -9.05 6.29 -2.52
C GLU A 209 -9.12 6.43 -4.03
N VAL A 210 -9.91 7.39 -4.55
CA VAL A 210 -9.99 7.64 -6.00
C VAL A 210 -8.75 8.36 -6.52
N ARG A 211 -8.09 9.21 -5.71
CA ARG A 211 -6.77 9.77 -6.07
C ARG A 211 -5.70 8.67 -6.15
N ASP A 212 -5.69 7.73 -5.22
CA ASP A 212 -4.79 6.57 -5.26
C ASP A 212 -5.13 5.65 -6.43
N ALA A 213 -6.42 5.46 -6.74
CA ALA A 213 -6.88 4.74 -7.92
C ALA A 213 -6.35 5.37 -9.21
N ARG A 214 -6.47 6.70 -9.37
CA ARG A 214 -5.89 7.47 -10.49
C ARG A 214 -4.37 7.31 -10.56
N SER A 215 -3.69 7.29 -9.42
CA SER A 215 -2.25 7.09 -9.37
C SER A 215 -1.83 5.70 -9.84
N VAL A 216 -2.57 4.66 -9.45
CA VAL A 216 -2.34 3.28 -9.91
C VAL A 216 -2.60 3.15 -11.41
N THR A 217 -3.68 3.75 -11.93
CA THR A 217 -4.00 3.66 -13.36
C THR A 217 -3.04 4.45 -14.23
N ALA A 218 -2.45 5.53 -13.72
CA ALA A 218 -1.43 6.31 -14.41
C ALA A 218 -0.07 5.60 -14.47
N ASP A 219 0.41 5.06 -13.34
CA ASP A 219 1.72 4.38 -13.25
C ASP A 219 1.74 3.41 -12.06
N ALA A 220 1.19 2.20 -12.28
CA ALA A 220 1.12 1.18 -11.25
C ALA A 220 2.51 0.81 -10.66
N PRO A 221 3.58 0.58 -11.46
CA PRO A 221 4.92 0.32 -10.93
C PRO A 221 5.38 1.38 -9.94
N LYS A 222 5.29 2.68 -10.30
CA LYS A 222 5.70 3.79 -9.44
C LYS A 222 4.82 3.89 -8.18
N PHE A 223 3.51 3.68 -8.31
CA PHE A 223 2.60 3.66 -7.17
C PHE A 223 2.99 2.60 -6.14
N TRP A 224 3.17 1.35 -6.60
CA TRP A 224 3.50 0.24 -5.70
C TRP A 224 4.90 0.36 -5.11
N GLU A 225 5.86 0.90 -5.86
CA GLU A 225 7.19 1.22 -5.31
C GLU A 225 7.09 2.27 -4.20
N ARG A 226 6.33 3.36 -4.41
CA ARG A 226 6.10 4.38 -3.38
C ARG A 226 5.47 3.79 -2.11
N LYS A 227 4.47 2.91 -2.23
CA LYS A 227 3.85 2.23 -1.08
C LYS A 227 4.87 1.32 -0.35
N ARG A 228 5.63 0.51 -1.09
CA ARG A 228 6.68 -0.37 -0.54
C ARG A 228 7.78 0.40 0.21
N LEU A 229 8.16 1.57 -0.28
CA LEU A 229 9.19 2.42 0.32
C LEU A 229 8.63 3.44 1.34
N GLY A 230 7.35 3.32 1.69
CA GLY A 230 6.66 4.28 2.56
C GLY A 230 6.32 3.76 3.95
N ARG A 231 6.22 2.44 4.15
CA ARG A 231 5.83 1.85 5.46
C ARG A 231 6.52 0.50 5.73
N PRO A 232 6.76 0.14 7.01
CA PRO A 232 7.45 -1.09 7.39
C PRO A 232 6.85 -2.38 6.81
N LEU A 233 5.53 -2.56 6.94
CA LEU A 233 4.86 -3.79 6.48
C LEU A 233 4.95 -3.98 4.96
N TYR A 234 4.78 -2.90 4.19
CA TYR A 234 4.86 -2.97 2.73
C TYR A 234 6.29 -3.18 2.21
N ALA A 235 7.30 -2.74 2.95
CA ALA A 235 8.70 -2.97 2.61
C ALA A 235 9.07 -4.47 2.66
N LEU A 236 8.37 -5.26 3.48
CA LEU A 236 8.56 -6.71 3.54
C LEU A 236 7.91 -7.47 2.39
N ALA A 237 6.91 -6.88 1.73
CA ALA A 237 6.10 -7.58 0.74
C ALA A 237 6.91 -7.94 -0.52
N LEU A 238 6.86 -9.20 -0.93
CA LEU A 238 7.61 -9.81 -2.03
C LEU A 238 6.68 -10.06 -3.23
N THR A 239 7.12 -9.80 -4.46
CA THR A 239 6.50 -10.41 -5.64
C THR A 239 6.86 -11.89 -5.75
N LEU A 240 6.17 -12.63 -6.62
CA LEU A 240 6.51 -14.02 -6.92
C LEU A 240 7.97 -14.20 -7.37
N GLU A 241 8.51 -13.24 -8.13
CA GLU A 241 9.91 -13.25 -8.57
C GLU A 241 10.85 -13.10 -7.36
N GLU A 242 10.53 -12.15 -6.48
CA GLU A 242 11.32 -11.85 -5.27
C GLU A 242 11.28 -12.97 -4.22
N MET A 243 10.24 -13.81 -4.21
CA MET A 243 10.13 -14.96 -3.30
C MET A 243 11.24 -16.01 -3.50
N SER A 244 11.88 -16.04 -4.67
CA SER A 244 12.98 -16.97 -4.95
C SER A 244 14.28 -16.62 -4.20
N ASP A 245 14.51 -15.33 -3.98
CA ASP A 245 15.60 -14.74 -3.20
C ASP A 245 15.11 -13.49 -2.42
N PRO A 246 14.37 -13.70 -1.33
CA PRO A 246 13.77 -12.60 -0.57
C PRO A 246 14.81 -11.73 0.12
N VAL A 247 15.97 -12.30 0.48
CA VAL A 247 17.05 -11.56 1.15
C VAL A 247 17.65 -10.54 0.20
N ALA A 248 17.98 -10.93 -1.03
CA ALA A 248 18.46 -9.99 -2.04
C ALA A 248 17.43 -8.88 -2.31
N ALA A 249 16.15 -9.23 -2.39
CA ALA A 249 15.08 -8.25 -2.61
C ALA A 249 14.96 -7.24 -1.44
N TRP A 250 15.06 -7.70 -0.19
CA TRP A 250 15.03 -6.81 0.98
C TRP A 250 16.29 -5.95 1.09
N GLN A 251 17.47 -6.50 0.80
CA GLN A 251 18.72 -5.74 0.76
C GLN A 251 18.68 -4.63 -0.30
N GLY A 252 18.15 -4.91 -1.50
CA GLY A 252 17.94 -3.89 -2.53
C GLY A 252 17.01 -2.77 -2.08
N ARG A 253 15.95 -3.09 -1.34
CA ARG A 253 15.05 -2.09 -0.73
C ARG A 253 15.76 -1.28 0.37
N LEU A 254 16.59 -1.90 1.20
CA LEU A 254 17.36 -1.20 2.25
C LEU A 254 18.23 -0.10 1.66
N VAL A 255 18.90 -0.36 0.53
CA VAL A 255 19.71 0.66 -0.17
C VAL A 255 18.84 1.85 -0.57
N LYS A 256 17.72 1.60 -1.26
CA LYS A 256 16.78 2.65 -1.69
C LYS A 256 16.19 3.44 -0.51
N LEU A 257 15.84 2.76 0.57
CA LEU A 257 15.30 3.40 1.79
C LEU A 257 16.34 4.31 2.45
N LYS A 258 17.59 3.84 2.58
CA LYS A 258 18.69 4.65 3.14
C LYS A 258 19.01 5.86 2.27
N GLU A 259 19.01 5.71 0.95
CA GLU A 259 19.16 6.84 0.02
C GLU A 259 18.03 7.86 0.17
N LYS A 260 16.78 7.40 0.19
CA LYS A 260 15.59 8.25 0.37
C LYS A 260 15.60 8.97 1.72
N GLN A 261 15.98 8.27 2.78
CA GLN A 261 16.10 8.84 4.13
C GLN A 261 17.20 9.89 4.18
N ALA A 262 18.39 9.59 3.64
CA ALA A 262 19.50 10.54 3.59
C ALA A 262 19.13 11.79 2.79
N LYS A 263 18.40 11.64 1.68
CA LYS A 263 17.87 12.77 0.91
C LYS A 263 16.90 13.61 1.75
N ALA A 264 15.89 12.99 2.37
CA ALA A 264 14.92 13.71 3.20
C ALA A 264 15.59 14.40 4.41
N ALA A 265 16.56 13.74 5.05
CA ALA A 265 17.33 14.31 6.14
C ALA A 265 18.14 15.53 5.71
N ARG A 266 18.80 15.49 4.54
CA ARG A 266 19.48 16.65 3.95
C ARG A 266 18.52 17.79 3.63
N THR A 267 17.34 17.49 3.09
CA THR A 267 16.33 18.53 2.83
C THR A 267 15.91 19.23 4.12
N VAL A 268 15.73 18.48 5.22
CA VAL A 268 15.41 19.03 6.54
C VAL A 268 16.56 19.83 7.15
N SER A 269 17.81 19.34 7.06
CA SER A 269 18.95 19.98 7.71
C SER A 269 19.53 21.15 6.94
N ASP A 270 19.44 21.12 5.61
CA ASP A 270 20.17 22.04 4.75
C ASP A 270 19.23 22.88 3.88
N THR A 271 18.34 22.24 3.11
CA THR A 271 17.49 22.94 2.13
C THR A 271 16.45 23.84 2.78
N ILE A 272 15.71 23.34 3.77
CA ILE A 272 14.65 24.11 4.43
C ILE A 272 15.21 25.32 5.18
N PRO A 273 16.23 25.18 6.04
CA PRO A 273 16.85 26.35 6.69
C PRO A 273 17.34 27.38 5.68
N PHE A 274 17.94 26.93 4.58
CA PHE A 274 18.37 27.83 3.51
C PHE A 274 17.19 28.60 2.89
N ASN A 275 16.08 27.92 2.57
CA ASN A 275 14.89 28.58 2.02
C ASN A 275 14.26 29.57 3.02
N ILE A 276 14.28 29.26 4.31
CA ILE A 276 13.85 30.18 5.38
C ILE A 276 14.73 31.42 5.37
N GLU A 277 16.06 31.26 5.32
CA GLU A 277 16.99 32.40 5.28
C GLU A 277 16.80 33.28 4.05
N LEU A 278 16.60 32.68 2.86
CA LEU A 278 16.29 33.42 1.64
C LEU A 278 14.99 34.22 1.81
N LEU A 279 13.95 33.57 2.33
CA LEU A 279 12.64 34.20 2.49
C LEU A 279 12.70 35.35 3.49
N GLU A 280 13.34 35.14 4.65
CA GLU A 280 13.52 36.17 5.67
C GLU A 280 14.39 37.35 5.20
N HIS A 281 15.37 37.10 4.32
CA HIS A 281 16.12 38.17 3.66
C HIS A 281 15.22 38.99 2.76
N MET A 282 14.47 38.34 1.85
CA MET A 282 13.59 39.03 0.91
C MET A 282 12.46 39.79 1.63
N GLU A 283 11.91 39.24 2.72
CA GLU A 283 10.92 39.93 3.54
C GLU A 283 11.49 41.18 4.23
N ARG A 284 12.72 41.12 4.77
CA ARG A 284 13.32 42.23 5.52
C ARG A 284 13.95 43.31 4.64
N ALA A 285 14.74 42.91 3.64
CA ALA A 285 15.49 43.83 2.79
C ALA A 285 14.59 44.44 1.70
N HIS A 286 13.62 43.67 1.20
CA HIS A 286 12.82 44.05 0.03
C HIS A 286 11.32 44.18 0.30
N GLY A 287 10.89 43.95 1.55
CA GLY A 287 9.48 44.05 1.92
C GLY A 287 8.58 43.02 1.24
N LEU A 288 9.15 41.90 0.78
CA LEU A 288 8.41 40.80 0.18
C LEU A 288 7.36 40.30 1.19
N ARG A 289 6.16 39.96 0.71
CA ARG A 289 5.13 39.28 1.52
C ARG A 289 4.74 37.99 0.83
N ALA A 290 5.26 36.86 1.33
CA ALA A 290 4.95 35.54 0.80
C ALA A 290 4.51 34.58 1.93
N PRO A 291 3.36 34.86 2.58
CA PRO A 291 2.85 34.02 3.66
C PRO A 291 2.56 32.58 3.21
N ASP A 292 2.23 32.38 1.94
CA ASP A 292 2.00 31.05 1.37
C ASP A 292 3.29 30.22 1.31
N LEU A 293 4.41 30.80 0.83
CA LEU A 293 5.71 30.11 0.84
C LEU A 293 6.17 29.80 2.26
N ARG A 294 5.95 30.72 3.21
CA ARG A 294 6.28 30.48 4.63
C ARG A 294 5.47 29.32 5.22
N ARG A 295 4.18 29.25 4.88
CA ARG A 295 3.31 28.16 5.29
C ARG A 295 3.75 26.84 4.67
N GLU A 296 4.04 26.83 3.37
CA GLU A 296 4.53 25.65 2.65
C GLU A 296 5.83 25.10 3.26
N ILE A 297 6.83 25.96 3.53
CA ILE A 297 8.07 25.54 4.21
C ILE A 297 7.78 24.88 5.57
N THR A 298 6.85 25.43 6.33
CA THR A 298 6.50 24.93 7.67
C THR A 298 5.80 23.57 7.59
N GLU A 299 4.88 23.43 6.64
CA GLU A 299 4.17 22.19 6.34
C GLU A 299 5.15 21.09 5.86
N ASP A 300 6.02 21.43 4.89
CA ASP A 300 7.06 20.56 4.35
C ASP A 300 8.05 20.08 5.42
N LEU A 301 8.48 20.99 6.32
CA LEU A 301 9.39 20.64 7.41
C LEU A 301 8.79 19.57 8.32
N ALA A 302 7.54 19.77 8.74
CA ALA A 302 6.85 18.84 9.60
C ALA A 302 6.63 17.48 8.91
N GLU A 303 6.22 17.49 7.63
CA GLU A 303 6.02 16.28 6.83
C GLU A 303 7.34 15.51 6.62
N LEU A 304 8.42 16.20 6.23
CA LEU A 304 9.71 15.57 5.98
C LEU A 304 10.34 15.01 7.25
N GLN A 305 10.21 15.69 8.40
CA GLN A 305 10.63 15.14 9.69
C GLN A 305 9.88 13.86 10.04
N GLY A 306 8.56 13.84 9.83
CA GLY A 306 7.75 12.63 9.97
C GLY A 306 8.21 11.53 9.01
N THR A 307 8.53 11.89 7.77
CA THR A 307 9.05 10.97 6.75
C THR A 307 10.39 10.38 7.13
N VAL A 308 11.35 11.17 7.60
CA VAL A 308 12.68 10.69 8.06
C VAL A 308 12.53 9.66 9.17
N LYS A 309 11.65 9.93 10.14
CA LYS A 309 11.36 9.00 11.24
C LYS A 309 10.72 7.71 10.72
N SER A 310 9.70 7.81 9.88
CA SER A 310 9.02 6.62 9.32
C SER A 310 9.94 5.76 8.45
N LEU A 311 10.85 6.40 7.70
CA LEU A 311 11.87 5.69 6.93
C LEU A 311 12.86 4.97 7.84
N GLN A 312 13.30 5.58 8.96
CA GLN A 312 14.15 4.90 9.94
C GLN A 312 13.47 3.66 10.51
N GLU A 313 12.21 3.78 10.95
CA GLU A 313 11.43 2.65 11.48
C GLU A 313 11.31 1.51 10.45
N THR A 314 11.14 1.87 9.17
CA THR A 314 11.09 0.92 8.05
C THR A 314 12.46 0.24 7.83
N ILE A 315 13.56 1.00 7.89
CA ILE A 315 14.93 0.49 7.77
C ILE A 315 15.21 -0.49 8.91
N ASP A 316 14.98 -0.09 10.16
CA ASP A 316 15.22 -0.92 11.36
C ASP A 316 14.45 -2.23 11.28
N TYR A 317 13.18 -2.16 10.85
CA TYR A 317 12.33 -3.33 10.70
C TYR A 317 12.84 -4.29 9.62
N LEU A 318 13.28 -3.76 8.48
CA LEU A 318 13.80 -4.54 7.37
C LEU A 318 15.18 -5.13 7.67
N GLU A 319 16.06 -4.40 8.36
CA GLU A 319 17.35 -4.89 8.87
C GLU A 319 17.16 -6.03 9.86
N SER A 320 16.23 -5.88 10.82
CA SER A 320 15.86 -6.95 11.75
C SER A 320 15.36 -8.19 11.01
N ARG A 321 14.55 -8.02 9.97
CA ARG A 321 14.07 -9.15 9.15
C ARG A 321 15.20 -9.83 8.39
N VAL A 322 16.13 -9.08 7.81
CA VAL A 322 17.31 -9.63 7.12
C VAL A 322 18.19 -10.40 8.11
N ALA A 323 18.46 -9.86 9.30
CA ALA A 323 19.24 -10.53 10.34
C ALA A 323 18.59 -11.83 10.83
N MET A 324 17.25 -11.89 10.91
CA MET A 324 16.53 -13.14 11.22
C MET A 324 16.78 -14.25 10.18
N MET A 325 17.19 -13.90 8.96
CA MET A 325 17.54 -14.86 7.91
C MET A 325 18.98 -15.39 8.03
N ASP A 326 19.76 -14.97 9.02
CA ASP A 326 21.05 -15.57 9.36
C ASP A 326 20.89 -16.87 10.17
N ASP A 327 19.72 -17.10 10.78
CA ASP A 327 19.34 -18.40 11.35
C ASP A 327 19.09 -19.41 10.21
N ALA A 328 19.99 -20.38 10.08
CA ALA A 328 19.97 -21.36 8.99
C ALA A 328 18.65 -22.16 8.90
N GLN A 329 18.04 -22.50 10.04
CA GLN A 329 16.81 -23.29 10.07
C GLN A 329 15.60 -22.45 9.67
N ARG A 330 15.45 -21.26 10.28
CA ARG A 330 14.35 -20.34 9.95
C ARG A 330 14.41 -19.88 8.50
N LYS A 331 15.63 -19.61 8.01
CA LYS A 331 15.90 -19.33 6.60
C LYS A 331 15.44 -20.50 5.72
N SER A 332 15.83 -21.73 6.06
CA SER A 332 15.50 -22.92 5.27
C SER A 332 13.99 -23.15 5.17
N ASP A 333 13.26 -23.06 6.28
CA ASP A 333 11.81 -23.28 6.28
C ASP A 333 11.05 -22.19 5.52
N LEU A 334 11.37 -20.91 5.75
CA LEU A 334 10.72 -19.81 5.03
C LEU A 334 11.02 -19.87 3.52
N LEU A 335 12.27 -20.10 3.14
CA LEU A 335 12.66 -20.21 1.72
C LEU A 335 11.98 -21.40 1.04
N ARG A 336 11.86 -22.54 1.74
CA ARG A 336 11.12 -23.69 1.23
C ARG A 336 9.67 -23.29 0.95
N ASP A 337 8.99 -22.69 1.92
CA ASP A 337 7.57 -22.37 1.81
C ASP A 337 7.31 -21.31 0.73
N LEU A 338 8.16 -20.28 0.64
CA LEU A 338 8.12 -19.27 -0.43
C LEU A 338 8.30 -19.89 -1.82
N ARG A 339 9.28 -20.79 -2.00
CA ARG A 339 9.52 -21.47 -3.29
C ARG A 339 8.36 -22.39 -3.67
N LEU A 340 7.81 -23.13 -2.71
CA LEU A 340 6.65 -24.00 -2.94
C LEU A 340 5.42 -23.19 -3.34
N ALA A 341 5.16 -22.05 -2.68
CA ALA A 341 4.08 -21.15 -3.04
C ALA A 341 4.29 -20.55 -4.44
N ALA A 342 5.48 -20.01 -4.70
CA ALA A 342 5.82 -19.43 -6.00
C ALA A 342 5.77 -20.47 -7.14
N ALA A 343 5.98 -21.75 -6.89
CA ALA A 343 5.87 -22.80 -7.90
C ALA A 343 4.43 -23.32 -8.09
N ASN A 344 3.51 -23.04 -7.15
CA ASN A 344 2.15 -23.58 -7.18
C ASN A 344 1.24 -22.79 -8.15
N PRO A 345 0.64 -23.42 -9.18
CA PRO A 345 -0.22 -22.73 -10.15
C PRO A 345 -1.45 -22.05 -9.52
N GLY A 346 -2.08 -22.69 -8.53
CA GLY A 346 -3.22 -22.12 -7.83
C GLY A 346 -2.85 -20.89 -7.01
N TYR A 347 -1.64 -20.87 -6.44
CA TYR A 347 -1.12 -19.70 -5.72
C TYR A 347 -0.79 -18.55 -6.69
N ARG A 348 -0.17 -18.85 -7.83
CA ARG A 348 0.11 -17.85 -8.89
C ARG A 348 -1.16 -17.15 -9.39
N ALA A 349 -2.29 -17.86 -9.46
CA ALA A 349 -3.57 -17.29 -9.86
C ALA A 349 -4.00 -16.10 -8.97
N VAL A 350 -3.55 -16.02 -7.70
CA VAL A 350 -3.80 -14.86 -6.82
C VAL A 350 -3.09 -13.60 -7.34
N THR A 351 -1.90 -13.75 -7.92
CA THR A 351 -1.18 -12.64 -8.57
C THR A 351 -1.89 -12.20 -9.85
N ASP A 352 -2.44 -13.15 -10.61
CA ASP A 352 -3.18 -12.84 -11.85
C ASP A 352 -4.44 -12.01 -11.58
N LEU A 353 -5.06 -12.15 -10.40
CA LEU A 353 -6.20 -11.31 -9.99
C LEU A 353 -5.82 -9.82 -9.88
N VAL A 354 -4.57 -9.49 -9.53
CA VAL A 354 -4.10 -8.10 -9.48
C VAL A 354 -4.21 -7.45 -10.84
N ALA A 355 -3.74 -8.12 -11.90
CA ALA A 355 -3.79 -7.61 -13.26
C ALA A 355 -5.25 -7.44 -13.73
N GLN A 356 -6.12 -8.40 -13.42
CA GLN A 356 -7.54 -8.33 -13.78
C GLN A 356 -8.26 -7.16 -13.09
N LYS A 357 -8.02 -6.95 -11.79
CA LYS A 357 -8.60 -5.83 -11.04
C LYS A 357 -8.05 -4.48 -11.51
N ALA A 358 -6.74 -4.39 -11.77
CA ALA A 358 -6.13 -3.18 -12.30
C ALA A 358 -6.72 -2.79 -13.66
N ALA A 359 -6.96 -3.76 -14.55
CA ALA A 359 -7.61 -3.53 -15.84
C ALA A 359 -9.06 -3.03 -15.68
N ARG A 360 -9.83 -3.62 -14.75
CA ARG A 360 -11.19 -3.13 -14.43
C ARG A 360 -11.16 -1.71 -13.86
N LEU A 361 -10.23 -1.42 -12.96
CA LEU A 361 -10.08 -0.10 -12.36
C LEU A 361 -9.75 0.96 -13.40
N ALA A 362 -8.83 0.65 -14.32
CA ALA A 362 -8.49 1.54 -15.43
C ALA A 362 -9.67 1.87 -16.36
N ALA A 363 -10.65 0.96 -16.48
CA ALA A 363 -11.86 1.20 -17.26
C ALA A 363 -12.90 2.08 -16.53
N LEU A 364 -12.85 2.15 -15.20
CA LEU A 364 -13.80 2.92 -14.37
C LEU A 364 -13.27 4.31 -14.01
N VAL A 365 -11.96 4.44 -13.80
CA VAL A 365 -11.36 5.65 -13.25
C VAL A 365 -10.98 6.60 -14.39
N PRO A 366 -11.60 7.79 -14.48
CA PRO A 366 -11.19 8.78 -15.46
C PRO A 366 -9.78 9.30 -15.16
N PRO A 367 -9.07 9.82 -16.17
CA PRO A 367 -7.80 10.50 -15.94
C PRO A 367 -7.96 11.63 -14.93
N ALA A 368 -6.90 11.92 -14.18
CA ALA A 368 -6.92 13.00 -13.21
C ALA A 368 -7.31 14.33 -13.90
N PRO A 369 -8.20 15.13 -13.30
CA PRO A 369 -8.48 16.46 -13.82
C PRO A 369 -7.20 17.30 -13.79
N PRO A 370 -7.05 18.28 -14.70
CA PRO A 370 -5.92 19.19 -14.66
C PRO A 370 -5.88 19.91 -13.31
N ALA A 371 -4.67 20.16 -12.80
CA ALA A 371 -4.49 20.93 -11.58
C ALA A 371 -5.16 22.32 -11.74
N PRO A 372 -5.86 22.83 -10.71
CA PRO A 372 -6.42 24.17 -10.78
C PRO A 372 -5.28 25.18 -10.98
N PRO A 373 -5.51 26.26 -11.74
CA PRO A 373 -4.51 27.31 -11.88
C PRO A 373 -4.18 27.90 -10.51
N ALA A 374 -2.93 28.31 -10.32
CA ALA A 374 -2.51 29.03 -9.13
C ALA A 374 -3.43 30.24 -8.90
N ALA A 375 -3.83 30.47 -7.63
CA ALA A 375 -4.72 31.57 -7.31
C ALA A 375 -4.07 32.92 -7.69
N PRO A 376 -4.81 33.88 -8.25
CA PRO A 376 -4.24 35.17 -8.60
C PRO A 376 -3.52 35.82 -7.41
N GLY A 377 -2.25 36.19 -7.59
CA GLY A 377 -1.44 36.83 -6.55
C GLY A 377 -0.66 35.88 -5.63
N THR A 378 -0.76 34.56 -5.80
CA THR A 378 0.15 33.62 -5.11
C THR A 378 1.53 33.66 -5.75
N MET A 379 2.57 33.84 -4.93
CA MET A 379 3.95 33.73 -5.37
C MET A 379 4.35 32.26 -5.50
N THR A 380 4.81 31.85 -6.66
CA THR A 380 5.40 30.52 -6.85
C THR A 380 6.84 30.48 -6.36
N TRP A 381 7.40 29.28 -6.18
CA TRP A 381 8.83 29.12 -5.90
C TRP A 381 9.71 29.67 -7.03
N ASP A 382 9.30 29.51 -8.28
CA ASP A 382 10.03 30.04 -9.44
C ASP A 382 10.04 31.58 -9.39
N ASP A 383 8.88 32.21 -9.16
CA ASP A 383 8.80 33.67 -8.97
C ASP A 383 9.67 34.16 -7.81
N PHE A 384 9.78 33.35 -6.75
CA PHE A 384 10.61 33.66 -5.59
C PHE A 384 12.10 33.56 -5.90
N TYR A 385 12.54 32.50 -6.57
CA TYR A 385 13.94 32.32 -6.93
C TYR A 385 14.39 33.34 -7.98
N ASP A 386 13.54 33.71 -8.94
CA ASP A 386 13.84 34.80 -9.89
C ASP A 386 14.11 36.11 -9.14
N ARG A 387 13.32 36.43 -8.10
CA ARG A 387 13.55 37.61 -7.26
C ARG A 387 14.83 37.54 -6.44
N VAL A 388 15.20 36.35 -5.96
CA VAL A 388 16.47 36.13 -5.24
C VAL A 388 17.65 36.33 -6.19
N ASP A 389 17.57 35.80 -7.41
CA ASP A 389 18.64 35.94 -8.41
C ASP A 389 18.77 37.38 -8.92
N GLU A 390 17.64 38.09 -9.07
CA GLU A 390 17.67 39.53 -9.33
C GLU A 390 18.34 40.32 -8.21
N ASP A 391 18.03 40.03 -6.94
CA ASP A 391 18.68 40.69 -5.81
C ASP A 391 20.17 40.39 -5.76
N ARG A 392 20.58 39.15 -6.04
CA ARG A 392 22.00 38.78 -6.13
C ARG A 392 22.76 39.56 -7.19
N ALA A 393 22.15 39.76 -8.34
CA ALA A 393 22.75 40.51 -9.43
C ALA A 393 22.85 42.00 -9.13
N LYS A 394 21.83 42.57 -8.48
CA LYS A 394 21.74 44.02 -8.19
C LYS A 394 22.44 44.44 -6.90
N HIS A 395 22.48 43.55 -5.91
CA HIS A 395 22.96 43.80 -4.55
C HIS A 395 23.88 42.67 -4.06
N PRO A 396 25.04 42.43 -4.69
CA PRO A 396 25.95 41.36 -4.28
C PRO A 396 26.43 41.49 -2.82
N GLU A 397 26.44 42.70 -2.26
CA GLU A 397 26.74 42.98 -0.85
C GLU A 397 25.77 42.32 0.13
N HIS A 398 24.54 42.06 -0.30
CA HIS A 398 23.58 41.31 0.48
C HIS A 398 24.03 39.87 0.68
N TRP A 399 24.85 39.30 -0.20
CA TRP A 399 25.14 37.86 -0.30
C TRP A 399 26.59 37.49 -0.01
N ASP A 400 27.44 38.48 0.28
CA ASP A 400 28.84 38.27 0.65
C ASP A 400 28.95 37.67 2.07
N PRO A 401 29.54 36.47 2.23
CA PRO A 401 29.74 35.85 3.54
C PRO A 401 30.60 36.69 4.50
N SER A 402 31.41 37.63 3.98
CA SER A 402 32.27 38.50 4.78
C SER A 402 31.56 39.73 5.37
N THR A 403 30.39 40.09 4.83
CA THR A 403 29.56 41.21 5.32
C THR A 403 28.41 40.74 6.21
N ARG A 404 28.00 39.48 6.07
CA ARG A 404 27.08 38.82 7.01
C ARG A 404 27.86 38.38 8.25
N GLY A 405 27.55 38.94 9.43
CA GLY A 405 27.96 38.34 10.71
C GLY A 405 27.60 36.84 10.75
N PRO A 406 28.19 36.03 11.67
CA PRO A 406 28.40 34.59 11.53
C PRO A 406 27.12 33.80 11.19
N VAL A 407 26.76 33.79 9.92
CA VAL A 407 25.71 32.99 9.32
C VAL A 407 26.37 32.39 8.09
N SER A 408 26.99 31.24 8.36
CA SER A 408 27.80 30.49 7.41
C SER A 408 26.89 29.83 6.38
N LEU A 409 26.67 30.50 5.24
CA LEU A 409 26.35 29.79 4.00
C LEU A 409 27.59 29.00 3.58
N GLY A 410 27.75 27.82 4.19
CA GLY A 410 28.86 26.91 3.91
C GLY A 410 28.90 26.51 2.42
N PRO A 411 30.02 25.93 1.94
CA PRO A 411 30.23 25.59 0.52
C PRO A 411 29.15 24.69 -0.13
N THR A 412 28.24 24.11 0.67
CA THR A 412 27.07 23.33 0.27
C THR A 412 26.03 24.11 -0.53
N TRP A 413 25.97 25.45 -0.44
CA TRP A 413 24.89 26.25 -1.07
C TRP A 413 24.89 26.19 -2.61
N LYS A 414 26.06 26.06 -3.25
CA LYS A 414 26.16 25.94 -4.72
C LYS A 414 25.65 24.59 -5.23
N VAL A 415 25.80 23.53 -4.42
CA VAL A 415 25.30 22.19 -4.73
C VAL A 415 23.77 22.15 -4.56
N LEU A 416 23.26 22.76 -3.49
CA LEU A 416 21.82 22.88 -3.24
C LEU A 416 21.08 23.64 -4.36
N LEU A 417 21.65 24.73 -4.90
CA LEU A 417 21.02 25.44 -6.03
C LEU A 417 21.00 24.63 -7.33
N ALA A 418 22.04 23.83 -7.61
CA ALA A 418 22.05 22.95 -8.77
C ALA A 418 20.99 21.83 -8.63
N GLU A 419 20.87 21.24 -7.43
CA GLU A 419 19.84 20.24 -7.14
C GLU A 419 18.42 20.81 -7.14
N LEU A 420 18.23 22.06 -6.68
CA LEU A 420 16.92 22.74 -6.68
C LEU A 420 16.48 23.14 -8.10
N SER A 421 17.39 23.56 -8.98
CA SER A 421 17.10 23.84 -10.39
C SER A 421 16.67 22.59 -11.17
N GLU A 422 17.10 21.40 -10.72
CA GLU A 422 16.65 20.12 -11.28
C GLU A 422 15.35 19.61 -10.63
N ALA A 423 15.15 19.84 -9.33
CA ALA A 423 13.96 19.40 -8.60
C ALA A 423 12.69 20.21 -8.91
N GLY A 424 12.81 21.49 -9.27
CA GLY A 424 11.68 22.34 -9.69
C GLY A 424 11.07 21.99 -11.06
N ARG A 425 11.65 21.03 -11.79
CA ARG A 425 11.17 20.59 -13.12
C ARG A 425 10.41 19.25 -13.09
N GLY A 426 10.10 18.73 -11.91
CA GLY A 426 9.58 17.36 -11.69
C GLY A 426 8.09 17.27 -11.42
#